data_AF-A0A7X4DHQ7-F1
#
_entry.id   AF-A0A7X4DHQ7-F1
#
_cell.length_a   1.000
_cell.length_b   1.000
_cell.length_c   1.000
_cell.angle_alpha   90.00
_cell.angle_beta   90.00
_cell.angle_gamma   90.00
#
_symmetry.space_group_name_H-M   'P 1'
#
loop_
_entity.id
_entity.type
_entity.pdbx_description
1 polymer ?
#
loop_
_entity_poly.entity_id
_entity_poly.type
_entity_poly.pdbx_seq_one_letter_code
_entity_poly.pdbx_strand_id
1 'polypeptide(L)'
;GGLGGWLLPDSILKTEAEKERVLFQQVTESWLELVAQLVTAGADTFGALGVAASYSQQPGFVVIHDALRTSAASGEAPWTGLRRMADERRLRFLDPFCAALELAGTTGAGSRQAILAQVDAARSKAMLEADAAAASSGEKMGAPLALIGGAFMILMGYPPLAGILDTATLTGL
;
A
#
# COMPACT_ATOMS: atom_id res chain seq x y z
N GLY A 1 -34.43 -2.36 -19.01
CA GLY A 1 -33.03 -2.60 -18.64
C GLY A 1 -32.58 -1.45 -17.77
N GLY A 2 -32.27 -1.70 -16.50
CA GLY A 2 -31.93 -0.62 -15.57
C GLY A 2 -31.99 -1.10 -14.14
N LEU A 3 -30.96 -1.83 -13.69
CA LEU A 3 -30.66 -2.10 -12.27
C LEU A 3 -29.15 -2.32 -12.01
N GLY A 4 -28.30 -2.48 -13.02
CA GLY A 4 -26.87 -2.81 -12.84
C GLY A 4 -25.91 -1.64 -12.58
N GLY A 5 -26.40 -0.39 -12.59
CA GLY A 5 -25.53 0.81 -12.56
C GLY A 5 -25.16 1.33 -11.16
N TRP A 6 -25.83 0.89 -10.09
CA TRP A 6 -25.69 1.52 -8.77
C TRP A 6 -24.59 0.90 -7.88
N LEU A 7 -24.12 -0.32 -8.17
CA LEU A 7 -23.11 -1.01 -7.34
C LEU A 7 -21.66 -0.78 -7.82
N LEU A 8 -21.48 -0.10 -8.96
CA LEU A 8 -20.16 0.22 -9.53
C LEU A 8 -19.42 1.39 -8.86
N PRO A 9 -20.06 2.45 -8.32
CA PRO A 9 -19.31 3.58 -7.76
C PRO A 9 -18.60 3.25 -6.43
N ASP A 10 -19.21 2.42 -5.59
CA ASP A 10 -18.71 2.16 -4.23
C ASP A 10 -17.48 1.23 -4.18
N SER A 11 -17.36 0.30 -5.13
CA SER A 11 -16.18 -0.58 -5.21
C SER A 11 -14.93 0.17 -5.69
N ILE A 12 -15.11 1.13 -6.61
CA ILE A 12 -14.04 1.99 -7.12
C ILE A 12 -13.52 2.90 -6.00
N LEU A 13 -14.42 3.50 -5.20
CA LEU A 13 -14.05 4.35 -4.06
C LEU A 13 -13.26 3.61 -2.97
N LYS A 14 -13.66 2.37 -2.63
CA LYS A 14 -12.92 1.53 -1.68
C LYS A 14 -11.54 1.13 -2.19
N THR A 15 -11.42 0.89 -3.48
CA THR A 15 -10.14 0.52 -4.10
C THR A 15 -9.17 1.71 -4.08
N GLU A 16 -9.67 2.94 -4.24
CA GLU A 16 -8.80 4.12 -4.24
C GLU A 16 -8.22 4.43 -2.86
N ALA A 17 -9.03 4.35 -1.81
CA ALA A 17 -8.56 4.54 -0.42
C ALA A 17 -7.49 3.49 -0.02
N GLU A 18 -7.64 2.25 -0.49
CA GLU A 18 -6.66 1.20 -0.21
C GLU A 18 -5.35 1.42 -0.98
N LYS A 19 -5.41 1.89 -2.24
CA LYS A 19 -4.21 2.28 -2.99
C LYS A 19 -3.46 3.42 -2.30
N GLU A 20 -4.17 4.45 -1.83
CA GLU A 20 -3.56 5.56 -1.11
C GLU A 20 -2.84 5.09 0.15
N ARG A 21 -3.44 4.14 0.90
CA ARG A 21 -2.82 3.53 2.08
C ARG A 21 -1.51 2.80 1.73
N VAL A 22 -1.49 2.02 0.65
CA VAL A 22 -0.30 1.30 0.19
C VAL A 22 0.81 2.26 -0.23
N LEU A 23 0.47 3.32 -0.97
CA LEU A 23 1.44 4.35 -1.37
C LEU A 23 2.04 5.06 -0.15
N PHE A 24 1.20 5.40 0.83
CA PHE A 24 1.68 6.04 2.06
C PHE A 24 2.56 5.11 2.90
N GLN A 25 2.25 3.81 2.95
CA GLN A 25 3.11 2.80 3.57
C GLN A 25 4.48 2.75 2.89
N GLN A 26 4.54 2.66 1.55
CA GLN A 26 5.81 2.65 0.80
C GLN A 26 6.68 3.89 1.05
N VAL A 27 6.05 5.07 1.12
CA VAL A 27 6.74 6.32 1.44
C VAL A 27 7.30 6.29 2.86
N THR A 28 6.53 5.77 3.82
CA THR A 28 6.95 5.68 5.21
C THR A 28 8.08 4.67 5.40
N GLU A 29 8.07 3.55 4.67
CA GLU A 29 9.18 2.58 4.64
C GLU A 29 10.47 3.21 4.09
N SER A 30 10.36 3.98 3.00
CA SER A 30 11.50 4.72 2.44
C SER A 30 12.04 5.76 3.41
N TRP A 31 11.17 6.46 4.15
CA TRP A 31 11.58 7.38 5.20
C TRP A 31 12.31 6.67 6.35
N LEU A 32 11.83 5.49 6.79
CA LEU A 32 12.51 4.70 7.83
C LEU A 32 13.91 4.24 7.40
N GLU A 33 14.10 3.90 6.13
CA GLU A 33 15.42 3.57 5.58
C GLU A 33 16.38 4.77 5.64
N LEU A 34 15.90 5.97 5.29
CA LEU A 34 16.68 7.20 5.44
C LEU A 34 17.03 7.50 6.90
N VAL A 35 16.08 7.31 7.83
CA VAL A 35 16.35 7.44 9.28
C VAL A 35 17.45 6.47 9.70
N ALA A 36 17.36 5.21 9.29
CA ALA A 36 18.35 4.18 9.60
C ALA A 36 19.74 4.56 9.07
N GLN A 37 19.80 5.06 7.84
CA GLN A 37 21.03 5.54 7.21
C GLN A 37 21.66 6.70 8.00
N LEU A 38 20.87 7.69 8.41
CA LEU A 38 21.34 8.83 9.21
C LEU A 38 21.84 8.41 10.60
N VAL A 39 21.11 7.52 11.28
CA VAL A 39 21.49 7.02 12.61
C VAL A 39 22.79 6.20 12.55
N THR A 40 22.97 5.43 11.48
CA THR A 40 24.20 4.68 11.20
C THR A 40 25.36 5.62 10.91
N ALA A 41 25.11 6.74 10.22
CA ALA A 41 26.09 7.79 9.96
C ALA A 41 26.49 8.62 11.19
N GLY A 42 25.90 8.34 12.37
CA GLY A 42 26.26 9.00 13.63
C GLY A 42 25.27 10.07 14.08
N ALA A 43 24.19 10.33 13.33
CA ALA A 43 23.19 11.32 13.73
C ALA A 43 22.47 10.93 15.03
N ASP A 44 22.03 11.96 15.78
CA ASP A 44 21.14 11.77 16.91
C ASP A 44 19.84 11.10 16.45
N THR A 45 19.34 10.16 17.24
CA THR A 45 18.17 9.35 16.89
C THR A 45 16.91 10.19 16.69
N PHE A 46 16.62 11.12 17.58
CA PHE A 46 15.42 11.95 17.47
C PHE A 46 15.61 13.06 16.43
N GLY A 47 16.81 13.62 16.34
CA GLY A 47 17.17 14.56 15.28
C GLY A 47 17.07 13.97 13.88
N ALA A 48 17.48 12.70 13.69
CA ALA A 48 17.44 12.01 12.41
C ALA A 48 16.02 11.86 11.84
N LEU A 49 15.00 11.73 12.70
CA LEU A 49 13.59 11.63 12.27
C LEU A 49 13.15 12.87 11.48
N GLY A 50 13.40 14.05 12.04
CA GLY A 50 13.05 15.32 11.42
C GLY A 50 13.88 15.59 10.17
N VAL A 51 15.20 15.32 10.23
CA VAL A 51 16.10 15.49 9.09
C VAL A 51 15.67 14.58 7.93
N ALA A 52 15.42 13.29 8.18
CA ALA A 52 14.91 12.35 7.19
C ALA A 52 13.57 12.81 6.58
N ALA A 53 12.65 13.33 7.39
CA ALA A 53 11.36 13.80 6.91
C ALA A 53 11.48 15.03 5.98
N SER A 54 12.54 15.84 6.15
CA SER A 54 12.79 17.03 5.33
C SER A 54 13.48 16.74 3.98
N TYR A 55 14.00 15.52 3.76
CA TYR A 55 14.73 15.16 2.53
C TYR A 55 13.87 15.18 1.26
N SER A 56 12.55 15.06 1.39
CA SER A 56 11.63 14.99 0.25
C SER A 56 10.38 15.83 0.50
N GLN A 57 9.86 16.43 -0.57
CA GLN A 57 8.62 17.23 -0.58
C GLN A 57 7.43 16.44 -1.11
N GLN A 58 7.56 15.12 -1.24
CA GLN A 58 6.42 14.27 -1.61
C GLN A 58 5.33 14.34 -0.53
N PRO A 59 4.03 14.26 -0.89
CA PRO A 59 2.93 14.41 0.06
C PRO A 59 3.05 13.54 1.32
N GLY A 60 3.52 12.29 1.19
CA GLY A 60 3.71 11.41 2.33
C GLY A 60 4.82 11.87 3.30
N PHE A 61 5.94 12.39 2.78
CA PHE A 61 7.01 12.96 3.61
C PHE A 61 6.54 14.22 4.35
N VAL A 62 5.75 15.07 3.68
CA VAL A 62 5.18 16.28 4.29
C VAL A 62 4.28 15.92 5.46
N VAL A 63 3.42 14.89 5.32
CA VAL A 63 2.56 14.41 6.41
C VAL A 63 3.38 13.93 7.61
N ILE A 64 4.45 13.16 7.38
CA ILE A 64 5.35 12.69 8.45
C ILE A 64 6.05 13.88 9.13
N HIS A 65 6.56 14.82 8.34
CA HIS A 65 7.22 16.01 8.83
C HIS A 65 6.27 16.88 9.68
N ASP A 66 5.04 17.08 9.22
CA ASP A 66 4.03 17.84 9.96
C ASP A 66 3.60 17.14 11.24
N ALA A 67 3.49 15.81 11.25
CA ALA A 67 3.20 15.05 12.47
C ALA A 67 4.28 15.28 13.54
N LEU A 68 5.55 15.17 13.14
CA LEU A 68 6.70 15.42 14.02
C LEU A 68 6.78 16.87 14.51
N ARG A 69 6.55 17.83 13.60
CA ARG A 69 6.55 19.26 13.92
C ARG A 69 5.42 19.63 14.86
N THR A 70 4.23 19.06 14.66
CA THR A 70 3.06 19.30 15.51
C THR A 70 3.26 18.73 16.90
N SER A 71 3.80 17.51 17.05
CA SER A 71 4.12 16.97 18.38
C SER A 71 5.17 17.82 19.09
N ALA A 72 6.21 18.26 18.38
CA ALA A 72 7.26 19.10 18.95
C ALA A 72 6.70 20.46 19.42
N ALA A 73 5.81 21.08 18.63
CA ALA A 73 5.17 22.34 19.00
C ALA A 73 4.27 22.21 20.24
N SER A 74 3.66 21.05 20.45
CA SER A 74 2.84 20.73 21.63
C SER A 74 3.65 20.26 22.83
N GLY A 75 4.98 20.13 22.72
CA GLY A 75 5.83 19.55 23.77
C GLY A 75 5.62 18.05 23.98
N GLU A 76 4.96 17.37 23.03
CA GLU A 76 4.77 15.93 23.02
C GLU A 76 6.02 15.23 22.47
N ALA A 77 6.24 14.00 22.91
CA ALA A 77 7.30 13.18 22.37
C ALA A 77 7.04 12.83 20.88
N PRO A 78 8.09 12.67 20.06
CA PRO A 78 7.92 12.44 18.62
C PRO A 78 7.18 11.13 18.31
N TRP A 79 7.36 10.08 19.11
CA TRP A 79 6.62 8.82 18.94
C TRP A 79 5.11 8.96 19.19
N THR A 80 4.69 9.93 20.01
CA THR A 80 3.27 10.23 20.23
C THR A 80 2.63 10.84 18.99
N GLY A 81 3.31 11.80 18.36
CA GLY A 81 2.87 12.38 17.08
C GLY A 81 2.81 11.34 15.96
N LEU A 82 3.83 10.47 15.89
CA LEU A 82 3.89 9.38 14.90
C LEU A 82 2.81 8.32 15.12
N ARG A 83 2.49 7.93 16.38
CA ARG A 83 1.37 7.02 16.68
C ARG A 83 0.04 7.62 16.22
N ARG A 84 -0.22 8.88 16.56
CA ARG A 84 -1.46 9.57 16.13
C ARG A 84 -1.62 9.54 14.62
N MET A 85 -0.56 9.88 13.89
CA MET A 85 -0.54 9.80 12.42
C MET A 85 -0.74 8.36 11.92
N ALA A 86 -0.08 7.38 12.53
CA ALA A 86 -0.21 5.97 12.15
C ALA A 86 -1.62 5.44 12.38
N ASP A 87 -2.27 5.80 13.48
CA ASP A 87 -3.65 5.43 13.79
C ASP A 87 -4.63 6.04 12.77
N GLU A 88 -4.49 7.33 12.46
CA GLU A 88 -5.29 8.03 11.46
C GLU A 88 -5.17 7.39 10.06
N ARG A 89 -3.99 6.90 9.70
CA ARG A 89 -3.69 6.28 8.39
C ARG A 89 -3.73 4.75 8.41
N ARG A 90 -4.11 4.14 9.55
CA ARG A 90 -4.15 2.68 9.77
C ARG A 90 -2.82 1.97 9.46
N LEU A 91 -1.69 2.61 9.77
CA LEU A 91 -0.34 2.09 9.57
C LEU A 91 0.17 1.29 10.78
N ARG A 92 -0.43 0.12 11.02
CA ARG A 92 -0.05 -0.76 12.15
C ARG A 92 1.41 -1.24 12.13
N PHE A 93 2.11 -1.15 11.00
CA PHE A 93 3.51 -1.56 10.92
C PHE A 93 4.45 -0.61 11.66
N LEU A 94 4.00 0.63 11.96
CA LEU A 94 4.80 1.62 12.67
C LEU A 94 4.72 1.46 14.20
N ASP A 95 3.76 0.69 14.73
CA ASP A 95 3.57 0.53 16.18
C ASP A 95 4.82 0.04 16.91
N PRO A 96 5.53 -1.01 16.42
CA PRO A 96 6.71 -1.50 17.13
C PRO A 96 7.87 -0.49 17.06
N PHE A 97 7.95 0.33 16.01
CA PHE A 97 8.90 1.44 15.90
C PHE A 97 8.62 2.54 16.93
N CYS A 98 7.36 2.96 17.06
CA CYS A 98 6.97 3.95 18.06
C CYS A 98 7.21 3.43 19.49
N ALA A 99 6.94 2.15 19.75
CA ALA A 99 7.24 1.52 21.04
C ALA A 99 8.75 1.46 21.33
N ALA A 100 9.57 1.15 20.33
CA ALA A 100 11.03 1.15 20.44
C ALA A 100 11.58 2.57 20.72
N LEU A 101 11.04 3.59 20.05
CA LEU A 101 11.37 5.00 20.30
C LEU A 101 10.98 5.46 21.70
N GLU A 102 9.80 5.07 22.16
CA GLU A 102 9.30 5.37 23.51
C GLU A 102 10.18 4.75 24.59
N LEU A 103 10.57 3.49 24.42
CA LEU A 103 11.51 2.83 25.31
C LEU A 103 12.87 3.54 25.30
N ALA A 104 13.39 3.89 24.11
CA ALA A 104 14.64 4.63 24.00
C ALA A 104 14.59 6.02 24.67
N GLY A 105 13.47 6.73 24.55
CA GLY A 105 13.28 8.06 25.14
C GLY A 105 13.09 8.04 26.65
N THR A 106 12.46 7.00 27.19
CA THR A 106 12.21 6.86 28.64
C THR A 106 13.39 6.29 29.41
N THR A 107 14.21 5.44 28.79
CA THR A 107 15.34 4.77 29.47
C THR A 107 16.66 5.53 29.36
N GLY A 108 16.76 6.57 28.51
CA GLY A 108 17.96 7.40 28.32
C GLY A 108 19.21 6.66 27.79
N ALA A 109 19.11 5.37 27.54
CA ALA A 109 20.21 4.48 27.16
C ALA A 109 19.78 3.60 25.97
N GLY A 110 20.40 3.82 24.81
CA GLY A 110 20.36 2.86 23.69
C GLY A 110 19.36 3.12 22.57
N SER A 111 19.21 4.36 22.10
CA SER A 111 18.31 4.73 20.99
C SER A 111 18.71 4.14 19.62
N ARG A 112 20.01 4.00 19.36
CA ARG A 112 20.53 3.47 18.09
C ARG A 112 20.18 1.99 17.87
N GLN A 113 20.26 1.17 18.91
CA GLN A 113 20.11 -0.28 18.80
C GLN A 113 18.65 -0.69 18.59
N ALA A 114 17.72 0.06 19.21
CA ALA A 114 16.28 -0.15 19.06
C ALA A 114 15.76 0.20 17.66
N ILE A 115 16.26 1.28 17.04
CA ILE A 115 15.94 1.63 15.65
C ILE A 115 16.50 0.60 14.67
N LEU A 116 17.76 0.20 14.83
CA LEU A 116 18.38 -0.78 13.94
C LEU A 116 17.65 -2.13 13.99
N ALA A 117 17.27 -2.60 15.18
CA ALA A 117 16.49 -3.83 15.33
C ALA A 117 15.10 -3.75 14.67
N GLN A 118 14.47 -2.57 14.67
CA GLN A 118 13.17 -2.38 14.05
C GLN A 118 13.24 -2.27 12.53
N VAL A 119 14.31 -1.68 11.98
CA VAL A 119 14.55 -1.63 10.52
C VAL A 119 14.73 -3.03 9.96
N ASP A 120 15.47 -3.90 10.67
CA ASP A 120 15.61 -5.32 10.30
C ASP A 120 14.28 -6.08 10.38
N ALA A 121 13.44 -5.78 11.39
CA ALA A 121 12.11 -6.37 11.52
C ALA A 121 11.16 -5.90 10.40
N ALA A 122 11.19 -4.61 10.03
CA ALA A 122 10.42 -4.07 8.91
C ALA A 122 10.84 -4.69 7.57
N ARG A 123 12.15 -4.86 7.35
CA ARG A 123 12.71 -5.51 6.14
C ARG A 123 12.32 -6.98 6.03
N SER A 124 12.37 -7.71 7.14
CA SER A 124 11.98 -9.12 7.18
C SER A 124 10.49 -9.31 6.84
N LYS A 125 9.64 -8.37 7.25
CA LYS A 125 8.21 -8.37 6.94
C LYS A 125 7.92 -7.98 5.49
N ALA A 126 8.64 -7.00 4.94
CA ALA A 126 8.54 -6.64 3.52
C ALA A 126 8.95 -7.81 2.61
N MET A 127 9.92 -8.64 3.00
CA MET A 127 10.28 -9.87 2.26
C MET A 127 9.15 -10.91 2.28
N LEU A 128 8.47 -11.11 3.42
CA LEU A 128 7.33 -12.04 3.52
C LEU A 128 6.10 -11.54 2.74
N GLU A 129 5.87 -10.22 2.70
CA GLU A 129 4.79 -9.61 1.92
C GLU A 129 5.10 -9.58 0.41
N ALA A 130 6.37 -9.49 0.00
CA ALA A 130 6.80 -9.62 -1.39
C ALA A 130 6.59 -11.05 -1.93
N ASP A 131 6.85 -12.08 -1.12
CA ASP A 131 6.52 -13.47 -1.44
C ASP A 131 4.99 -13.69 -1.53
N ALA A 132 4.21 -13.03 -0.67
CA ALA A 132 2.76 -13.03 -0.75
C ALA A 132 2.20 -12.22 -1.95
N ALA A 133 2.90 -11.18 -2.41
CA ALA A 133 2.58 -10.42 -3.62
C ALA A 133 2.90 -11.22 -4.91
N ALA A 134 3.91 -12.08 -4.87
CA ALA A 134 4.17 -13.07 -5.92
C ALA A 134 3.10 -14.17 -5.93
N ALA A 135 2.65 -14.63 -4.75
CA ALA A 135 1.54 -15.59 -4.63
C ALA A 135 0.18 -15.00 -5.05
N SER A 136 -0.09 -13.73 -4.75
CA SER A 136 -1.34 -13.03 -5.14
C SER A 136 -1.32 -12.43 -6.55
N SER A 137 -0.16 -12.31 -7.19
CA SER A 137 -0.08 -12.06 -8.64
C SER A 137 -0.51 -13.29 -9.46
N GLY A 138 -0.52 -14.48 -8.86
CA GLY A 138 -1.05 -15.70 -9.48
C GLY A 138 -2.57 -15.66 -9.70
N GLU A 139 -3.33 -14.92 -8.89
CA GLU A 139 -4.80 -14.85 -9.03
C GLU A 139 -5.27 -13.84 -10.09
N LYS A 140 -4.44 -12.89 -10.50
CA LYS A 140 -4.79 -11.91 -11.54
C LYS A 140 -4.40 -12.33 -12.97
N MET A 141 -3.77 -13.49 -13.16
CA MET A 141 -3.64 -14.09 -14.51
C MET A 141 -4.93 -14.80 -14.98
N GLY A 142 -5.89 -15.09 -14.08
CA GLY A 142 -7.16 -15.71 -14.47
C GLY A 142 -8.21 -14.74 -15.01
N ALA A 143 -8.17 -13.48 -14.57
CA ALA A 143 -9.18 -12.48 -14.92
C ALA A 143 -9.25 -12.13 -16.42
N PRO A 144 -8.13 -12.02 -17.17
CA PRO A 144 -8.20 -11.77 -18.61
C PRO A 144 -8.75 -12.98 -19.38
N LEU A 145 -8.43 -14.21 -18.94
CA LEU A 145 -8.82 -15.43 -19.64
C LEU A 145 -10.32 -15.74 -19.49
N ALA A 146 -10.91 -15.47 -18.31
CA ALA A 146 -12.34 -15.60 -18.09
C ALA A 146 -13.17 -14.61 -18.94
N LEU A 147 -12.66 -13.39 -19.17
CA LEU A 147 -13.27 -12.42 -20.07
C LEU A 147 -13.25 -12.90 -21.54
N ILE A 148 -12.16 -13.55 -21.98
CA ILE A 148 -12.07 -14.15 -23.32
C ILE A 148 -13.04 -15.32 -23.45
N GLY A 149 -13.14 -16.19 -22.43
CA GLY A 149 -14.07 -17.31 -22.41
C GLY A 149 -15.54 -16.87 -22.47
N GLY A 150 -15.91 -15.82 -21.72
CA GLY A 150 -17.25 -15.24 -21.78
C GLY A 150 -17.57 -14.58 -23.13
N ALA A 151 -16.60 -13.87 -23.73
CA ALA A 151 -16.75 -13.29 -25.06
C ALA A 151 -16.94 -14.36 -26.15
N PHE A 152 -16.23 -15.49 -26.05
CA PHE A 152 -16.38 -16.62 -26.96
C PHE A 152 -17.75 -17.29 -26.82
N MET A 153 -18.27 -17.40 -25.59
CA MET A 153 -19.60 -17.98 -25.33
C MET A 153 -20.73 -17.10 -25.88
N ILE A 154 -20.56 -15.77 -25.88
CA ILE A 154 -21.47 -14.81 -26.52
C ILE A 154 -21.41 -14.94 -28.05
N LEU A 155 -20.22 -15.10 -28.63
CA LEU A 155 -20.05 -15.31 -30.07
C LEU A 155 -20.67 -16.63 -30.54
N MET A 156 -20.55 -17.68 -29.71
CA MET A 156 -21.12 -19.01 -29.96
C MET A 156 -22.64 -19.07 -29.75
N GLY A 157 -23.19 -18.10 -29.00
CA GLY A 157 -24.62 -17.93 -28.76
C GLY A 157 -25.36 -17.11 -29.84
N TYR A 158 -24.66 -16.59 -30.85
CA TYR A 158 -25.28 -16.05 -32.06
C TYR A 158 -25.11 -17.08 -33.19
N PRO A 159 -25.88 -18.18 -33.18
CA PRO A 159 -25.74 -19.19 -34.21
C PRO A 159 -25.99 -18.55 -35.58
N PRO A 160 -25.24 -18.91 -36.63
CA PRO A 160 -25.49 -18.44 -37.98
C PRO A 160 -26.78 -19.09 -38.48
N LEU A 161 -27.93 -18.55 -38.11
CA LEU A 161 -29.20 -18.83 -38.79
C LEU A 161 -29.22 -18.31 -40.24
N ALA A 162 -28.12 -17.70 -40.71
CA ALA A 162 -27.94 -17.31 -42.11
C ALA A 162 -27.35 -18.43 -43.00
N GLY A 163 -26.96 -19.59 -42.46
CA GLY A 163 -26.34 -20.67 -43.25
C GLY A 163 -27.30 -21.78 -43.73
N ILE A 164 -28.53 -21.84 -43.21
CA ILE A 164 -29.46 -22.95 -43.48
C ILE A 164 -30.59 -22.59 -44.46
N LEU A 165 -30.76 -21.30 -44.81
CA LEU A 165 -31.85 -20.90 -45.72
C LEU A 165 -31.47 -20.77 -47.20
N ASP A 166 -30.18 -20.93 -47.58
CA ASP A 166 -29.75 -20.76 -48.98
C ASP A 166 -29.39 -22.08 -49.69
N THR A 167 -29.22 -23.19 -48.95
CA THR A 167 -28.85 -24.50 -49.54
C THR A 167 -30.01 -25.48 -49.68
N ALA A 168 -31.22 -25.12 -49.24
CA ALA A 168 -32.40 -25.99 -49.30
C ALA A 168 -33.32 -25.75 -50.52
N THR A 169 -33.01 -24.81 -51.42
CA THR A 169 -33.92 -24.42 -52.52
C THR A 169 -33.39 -24.64 -53.95
N LEU A 170 -32.20 -25.20 -54.17
CA LEU A 170 -31.63 -25.35 -55.54
C LEU A 170 -30.93 -26.70 -55.85
N THR A 171 -31.38 -27.82 -55.27
CA THR A 171 -31.01 -29.17 -55.76
C THR A 171 -32.24 -30.05 -55.94
N GLY A 172 -33.28 -29.48 -56.55
CA GLY A 172 -34.58 -30.11 -56.74
C GLY A 172 -35.35 -29.54 -57.94
N LEU A 173 -34.64 -29.17 -59.00
CA LEU A 173 -35.10 -29.07 -60.39
C LEU A 173 -33.96 -29.58 -61.29
#